data_AF-A0A9P8H317-F1
#
_entry.id   AF-A0A9P8H317-F1
#
_cell.length_a   1.000
_cell.length_b   1.000
_cell.length_c   1.000
_cell.angle_alpha   90.00
_cell.angle_beta   90.00
_cell.angle_gamma   90.00
#
_symmetry.space_group_name_H-M   'P 1'
#
loop_
_entity.id
_entity.type
_entity.pdbx_description
1 polymer ?
#
loop_
_entity_poly.entity_id
_entity_poly.type
_entity_poly.pdbx_seq_one_letter_code
_entity_poly.pdbx_strand_id
1 'polypeptide(L)'
;MSLFECCSPEFGVDFASSLTLNPIADPVDVPFRFRDLPKELRFMVYEHALSLESIDKYCGDYLELLCTTSDTQKPAPEVEKVCPSILLVSKDITEEALPILYKTPLNLSFGVFKAHVQDLIAPELLHNLRYINISDAGTRHLNPPPHDCFRGLCYTVVELATILRSGHSLKSFTLDYTSDYLSIHLKDCLNVKDKACGIKTWSQNLLSSIKELHNIKQVSISLEWSEEVKQEAIRSMKGPAVGFLRLPLDVRQKIYGYAADHNDGSRALRRATKQLAFNEDPTFDDLTTPNIFLLNKQIESEASEIIYSKPFEISGLFPMVNCTFLKLDDFFGLHIFRKIRHLKLSFTDHNHLAMLPTIAAVLKRRRRNKLQSLHLHFAEPRSKRLILAAEEYYPDNVVYSCMRSFNYLRGFVEKVRITGTLPQCFTAPIIHNMGLSCLSGQPKPVQVVNVWGHVVDVHVVQGTAFFRQSRGILVESTGMERIEID
;
A
#
# COMPACT_ATOMS: atom_id res chain seq x y z
N MET A 1 55.86 -13.24 -9.89
CA MET A 1 56.94 -12.34 -9.41
C MET A 1 56.80 -11.03 -10.18
N SER A 2 56.84 -9.94 -9.41
CA SER A 2 56.84 -8.49 -9.73
C SER A 2 56.59 -8.00 -11.16
N LEU A 3 55.48 -7.25 -11.28
CA LEU A 3 55.32 -6.06 -12.11
C LEU A 3 56.23 -4.93 -11.61
N PHE A 4 56.83 -4.15 -12.52
CA PHE A 4 56.97 -2.67 -12.52
C PHE A 4 58.11 -2.27 -13.47
N GLU A 5 57.79 -1.87 -14.69
CA GLU A 5 58.63 -0.99 -15.51
C GLU A 5 57.72 0.04 -16.17
N CYS A 6 57.63 1.22 -15.55
CA CYS A 6 57.11 2.42 -16.20
C CYS A 6 58.30 3.19 -16.76
N CYS A 7 58.41 3.22 -18.09
CA CYS A 7 59.35 4.06 -18.81
C CYS A 7 58.99 5.55 -18.64
N SER A 8 59.99 6.38 -18.38
CA SER A 8 59.96 7.82 -18.67
C SER A 8 61.27 8.20 -19.36
N PRO A 9 61.23 9.15 -20.32
CA PRO A 9 62.33 9.38 -21.24
C PRO A 9 63.45 10.21 -20.60
N GLU A 10 64.69 9.80 -20.85
CA GLU A 10 65.90 10.51 -20.46
C GLU A 10 66.04 11.83 -21.25
N PHE A 11 65.97 12.96 -20.56
CA PHE A 11 66.50 14.22 -21.06
C PHE A 11 67.87 14.44 -20.44
N GLY A 12 68.91 14.24 -21.25
CA GLY A 12 70.29 14.56 -20.91
C GLY A 12 70.54 16.07 -20.98
N VAL A 13 71.07 16.64 -19.91
CA VAL A 13 71.79 17.92 -19.95
C VAL A 13 72.99 17.83 -19.02
N ASP A 14 74.18 17.80 -19.61
CA ASP A 14 75.47 17.94 -18.95
C ASP A 14 75.61 19.32 -18.28
N PHE A 15 75.92 19.35 -16.99
CA PHE A 15 76.65 20.46 -16.38
C PHE A 15 77.65 19.93 -15.35
N ALA A 16 78.93 20.03 -15.72
CA ALA A 16 80.05 19.72 -14.86
C ALA A 16 80.42 20.93 -13.98
N SER A 17 80.74 20.62 -12.71
CA SER A 17 81.54 21.40 -11.74
C SER A 17 80.91 22.68 -11.18
N SER A 18 81.07 23.06 -9.92
CA SER A 18 81.65 22.44 -8.73
C SER A 18 81.11 23.21 -7.53
N LEU A 19 80.35 22.55 -6.67
CA LEU A 19 80.06 23.02 -5.32
C LEU A 19 80.16 21.79 -4.44
N THR A 20 81.21 21.74 -3.62
CA THR A 20 81.36 20.77 -2.53
C THR A 20 80.24 20.99 -1.54
N LEU A 21 79.10 20.34 -1.78
CA LEU A 21 78.09 20.08 -0.77
C LEU A 21 78.65 18.95 0.09
N ASN A 22 78.88 19.24 1.36
CA ASN A 22 78.94 18.20 2.39
C ASN A 22 77.76 17.23 2.14
N PRO A 23 77.91 15.91 2.32
CA PRO A 23 76.78 15.01 2.21
C PRO A 23 75.74 15.47 3.22
N ILE A 24 74.70 16.15 2.73
CA ILE A 24 73.46 16.34 3.47
C ILE A 24 73.00 14.92 3.64
N ALA A 25 73.03 14.43 4.89
CA ALA A 25 72.42 13.16 5.23
C ALA A 25 71.06 13.12 4.54
N ASP A 26 70.79 12.04 3.78
CA ASP A 26 69.52 11.86 3.09
C ASP A 26 68.40 12.35 4.02
N PRO A 27 67.54 13.29 3.58
CA PRO A 27 66.47 13.75 4.44
C PRO A 27 65.75 12.50 4.91
N VAL A 28 65.73 12.31 6.24
CA VAL A 28 64.95 11.25 6.88
C VAL A 28 63.60 11.27 6.18
N ASP A 29 63.24 10.16 5.50
CA ASP A 29 61.95 10.00 4.84
C ASP A 29 60.87 10.12 5.92
N VAL A 30 60.49 11.36 6.24
CA VAL A 30 59.35 11.64 7.08
C VAL A 30 58.15 11.42 6.16
N PRO A 31 57.36 10.34 6.36
CA PRO A 31 56.24 10.07 5.49
C PRO A 31 55.30 11.27 5.57
N PHE A 32 55.13 11.94 4.43
CA PHE A 32 54.24 13.07 4.32
C PHE A 32 52.82 12.63 4.67
N ARG A 33 52.26 13.20 5.74
CA ARG A 33 50.89 12.89 6.15
C ARG A 33 49.96 13.82 5.41
N PHE A 34 49.12 13.26 4.54
CA PHE A 34 48.11 14.01 3.79
C PHE A 34 47.21 14.90 4.68
N ARG A 35 47.02 14.51 5.96
CA ARG A 35 46.26 15.30 6.95
C ARG A 35 46.94 16.59 7.39
N ASP A 36 48.26 16.66 7.30
CA ASP A 36 49.04 17.82 7.74
C ASP A 36 48.93 18.95 6.70
N LEU A 37 48.40 18.69 5.51
CA LEU A 37 48.03 19.71 4.55
C LEU A 37 46.93 20.62 5.10
N PRO A 38 46.96 21.93 4.82
CA PRO A 38 45.81 22.80 4.93
C PRO A 38 44.58 22.22 4.21
N LYS A 39 43.40 22.51 4.75
CA LYS A 39 42.13 21.99 4.25
C LYS A 39 41.90 22.34 2.78
N GLU A 40 42.31 23.54 2.39
CA GLU A 40 42.20 24.06 1.03
C GLU A 40 42.98 23.20 0.04
N LEU A 41 44.22 22.82 0.40
CA LEU A 41 45.05 21.95 -0.45
C LEU A 41 44.49 20.53 -0.52
N ARG A 42 43.97 20.00 0.61
CA ARG A 42 43.28 18.70 0.58
C ARG A 42 42.05 18.72 -0.33
N PHE A 43 41.30 19.82 -0.32
CA PHE A 43 40.13 19.99 -1.19
C PHE A 43 40.52 20.01 -2.67
N MET A 44 41.58 20.71 -3.04
CA MET A 44 42.10 20.67 -4.41
C MET A 44 42.50 19.26 -4.83
N VAL A 45 43.14 18.50 -3.93
CA VAL A 45 43.48 17.10 -4.19
C VAL A 45 42.22 16.25 -4.36
N TYR A 46 41.19 16.44 -3.52
CA TYR A 46 39.92 15.74 -3.68
C TYR A 46 39.25 16.06 -5.02
N GLU A 47 39.22 17.33 -5.44
CA GLU A 47 38.65 17.74 -6.72
C GLU A 47 39.36 17.10 -7.92
N HIS A 48 40.68 16.88 -7.83
CA HIS A 48 41.44 16.18 -8.88
C HIS A 48 41.31 14.65 -8.80
N ALA A 49 41.23 14.09 -7.60
CA ALA A 49 41.18 12.64 -7.40
C ALA A 49 39.79 12.04 -7.58
N LEU A 50 38.72 12.85 -7.46
CA LEU A 50 37.33 12.41 -7.51
C LEU A 50 36.66 12.92 -8.79
N SER A 51 36.65 12.07 -9.81
CA SER A 51 36.01 12.35 -11.10
C SER A 51 34.99 11.28 -11.46
N LEU A 52 33.94 11.69 -12.18
CA LEU A 52 32.94 10.81 -12.80
C LEU A 52 33.12 10.75 -14.33
N GLU A 53 34.16 11.39 -14.88
CA GLU A 53 34.42 11.46 -16.33
C GLU A 53 34.68 10.08 -16.96
N SER A 54 35.19 9.12 -16.19
CA SER A 54 35.39 7.75 -16.68
C SER A 54 34.08 7.07 -17.08
N ILE A 55 32.96 7.44 -16.47
CA ILE A 55 31.62 6.93 -16.82
C ILE A 55 31.19 7.49 -18.18
N ASP A 56 31.43 8.79 -18.41
CA ASP A 56 31.12 9.42 -19.69
C ASP A 56 32.01 8.89 -20.81
N LYS A 57 33.30 8.71 -20.51
CA LYS A 57 34.27 8.10 -21.41
C LYS A 57 33.85 6.68 -21.81
N TYR A 58 33.40 5.86 -20.87
CA TYR A 58 32.88 4.53 -21.18
C TYR A 58 31.73 4.56 -22.20
N CYS A 59 30.79 5.50 -22.05
CA CYS A 59 29.70 5.68 -23.03
C CYS A 59 30.24 6.06 -24.42
N GLY A 60 31.27 6.89 -24.49
CA GLY A 60 31.97 7.25 -25.73
C GLY A 60 32.71 6.08 -26.38
N ASP A 61 33.52 5.36 -25.60
CA ASP A 61 34.29 4.20 -26.05
C ASP A 61 33.36 3.09 -26.58
N TYR A 62 32.21 2.86 -25.93
CA TYR A 62 31.21 1.91 -26.41
C TYR A 62 30.56 2.33 -27.73
N LEU A 63 30.26 3.63 -27.89
CA LEU A 63 29.73 4.16 -29.15
C LEU A 63 30.75 3.99 -30.28
N GLU A 64 32.03 4.29 -30.04
CA GLU A 64 33.10 4.10 -31.02
C GLU A 64 33.23 2.62 -31.43
N LEU A 65 33.16 1.70 -30.48
CA LEU A 65 33.15 0.26 -30.75
C LEU A 65 31.97 -0.14 -31.66
N LEU A 66 30.78 0.37 -31.40
CA LEU A 66 29.59 0.11 -32.24
C LEU A 66 29.70 0.73 -33.64
N CYS A 67 30.35 1.88 -33.77
CA CYS A 67 30.60 2.51 -35.08
C CYS A 67 31.68 1.78 -35.89
N THR A 68 32.66 1.16 -35.23
CA THR A 68 33.79 0.47 -35.89
C THR A 68 33.53 -1.02 -36.15
N THR A 69 32.56 -1.63 -35.46
CA THR A 69 32.20 -3.04 -35.63
C THR A 69 30.89 -3.19 -36.40
N SER A 70 30.87 -4.06 -37.41
CA SER A 70 29.66 -4.37 -38.20
C SER A 70 28.60 -5.17 -37.42
N ASP A 71 28.89 -5.55 -36.17
CA ASP A 71 28.02 -6.34 -35.31
C ASP A 71 27.35 -5.44 -34.27
N THR A 72 26.13 -5.01 -34.58
CA THR A 72 25.29 -4.20 -33.70
C THR A 72 24.77 -4.98 -32.48
N GLN A 73 25.03 -6.28 -32.36
CA GLN A 73 24.58 -7.11 -31.23
C GLN A 73 25.65 -7.31 -30.14
N LYS A 74 26.86 -6.76 -30.30
CA LYS A 74 27.89 -6.89 -29.27
C LYS A 74 27.41 -6.35 -27.91
N PRO A 75 27.57 -7.14 -26.83
CA PRO A 75 27.24 -6.69 -25.49
C PRO A 75 28.14 -5.50 -25.12
N ALA A 76 27.65 -4.69 -24.18
CA ALA A 76 28.46 -3.60 -23.64
C ALA A 76 29.71 -4.17 -22.92
N PRO A 77 30.87 -3.51 -22.99
CA PRO A 77 32.07 -3.98 -22.31
C PRO A 77 31.83 -4.15 -20.80
N GLU A 78 32.42 -5.17 -20.18
CA GLU A 78 32.30 -5.35 -18.73
C GLU A 78 32.97 -4.18 -18.01
N VAL A 79 32.28 -3.66 -16.97
CA VAL A 79 32.77 -2.55 -16.15
C VAL A 79 33.12 -3.04 -14.77
N GLU A 80 34.39 -2.88 -14.39
CA GLU A 80 34.83 -3.08 -13.02
C GLU A 80 34.58 -1.80 -12.22
N LYS A 81 33.70 -1.88 -11.21
CA LYS A 81 33.43 -0.77 -10.30
C LYS A 81 34.58 -0.61 -9.31
N VAL A 82 35.43 0.38 -9.53
CA VAL A 82 36.55 0.68 -8.63
C VAL A 82 36.20 1.86 -7.72
N CYS A 83 36.40 1.70 -6.42
CA CYS A 83 36.31 2.79 -5.46
C CYS A 83 37.55 3.69 -5.59
N PRO A 84 37.41 5.03 -5.72
CA PRO A 84 38.56 5.93 -5.74
C PRO A 84 39.48 5.70 -4.53
N SER A 85 40.77 5.49 -4.78
CA SER A 85 41.74 5.11 -3.74
C SER A 85 41.81 6.09 -2.57
N ILE A 86 41.58 7.38 -2.83
CA ILE A 86 41.52 8.43 -1.79
C ILE A 86 40.43 8.18 -0.74
N LEU A 87 39.31 7.55 -1.12
CA LEU A 87 38.22 7.21 -0.21
C LEU A 87 38.54 5.99 0.66
N LEU A 88 39.57 5.22 0.31
CA LEU A 88 40.01 4.02 1.04
C LEU A 88 41.10 4.34 2.08
N VAL A 89 41.64 5.55 2.09
CA VAL A 89 42.79 5.92 2.94
C VAL A 89 42.43 5.93 4.43
N SER A 90 41.34 6.60 4.82
CA SER A 90 40.85 6.62 6.21
C SER A 90 39.44 7.16 6.29
N LYS A 91 38.69 6.77 7.32
CA LYS A 91 37.31 7.23 7.55
C LYS A 91 37.16 8.75 7.52
N ASP A 92 38.02 9.50 8.21
CA ASP A 92 37.87 10.96 8.26
C ASP A 92 38.15 11.62 6.90
N ILE A 93 39.06 11.04 6.08
CA ILE A 93 39.30 11.49 4.70
C ILE A 93 38.07 11.21 3.84
N THR A 94 37.46 10.02 3.98
CA THR A 94 36.23 9.68 3.28
C THR A 94 35.10 10.66 3.62
N GLU A 95 34.90 10.97 4.91
CA GLU A 95 33.87 11.91 5.37
C GLU A 95 34.12 13.34 4.87
N GLU A 96 35.39 13.76 4.78
CA GLU A 96 35.78 15.06 4.24
C GLU A 96 35.59 15.16 2.72
N ALA A 97 35.88 14.09 1.98
CA ALA A 97 35.92 14.07 0.53
C ALA A 97 34.57 13.75 -0.13
N LEU A 98 33.71 12.94 0.50
CA LEU A 98 32.39 12.58 -0.05
C LEU A 98 31.50 13.78 -0.42
N PRO A 99 31.40 14.87 0.38
CA PRO A 99 30.63 16.05 0.00
C PRO A 99 31.13 16.75 -1.26
N ILE A 100 32.40 16.55 -1.64
CA ILE A 100 32.99 17.05 -2.90
C ILE A 100 32.54 16.14 -4.04
N LEU A 101 32.67 14.82 -3.90
CA LEU A 101 32.16 13.86 -4.89
C LEU A 101 30.67 14.07 -5.20
N TYR A 102 29.84 14.31 -4.18
CA TYR A 102 28.40 14.57 -4.34
C TYR A 102 28.09 15.87 -5.10
N LYS A 103 29.05 16.80 -5.18
CA LYS A 103 28.93 18.04 -5.98
C LYS A 103 29.53 17.89 -7.37
N THR A 104 30.36 16.88 -7.63
CA THR A 104 30.88 16.59 -8.97
C THR A 104 29.71 16.23 -9.89
N PRO A 105 29.56 16.88 -11.06
CA PRO A 105 28.48 16.59 -11.99
C PRO A 105 28.68 15.23 -12.64
N LEU A 106 27.63 14.43 -12.66
CA LEU A 106 27.57 13.25 -13.52
C LEU A 106 27.13 13.71 -14.90
N ASN A 107 28.07 13.69 -15.84
CA ASN A 107 27.79 13.94 -17.25
C ASN A 107 27.63 12.59 -17.94
N LEU A 108 26.55 12.47 -18.70
CA LEU A 108 26.28 11.33 -19.54
C LEU A 108 25.94 11.86 -20.93
N SER A 109 26.97 11.90 -21.75
CA SER A 109 27.00 12.28 -23.16
C SER A 109 26.78 10.99 -23.97
N PHE A 110 25.50 10.65 -24.18
CA PHE A 110 25.14 9.31 -24.62
C PHE A 110 25.43 9.02 -26.09
N GLY A 111 25.76 7.75 -26.33
CA GLY A 111 25.68 7.04 -27.60
C GLY A 111 24.50 6.08 -27.67
N VAL A 112 24.64 4.99 -28.44
CA VAL A 112 23.76 3.82 -28.31
C VAL A 112 24.05 3.16 -26.97
N PHE A 113 23.11 3.18 -26.02
CA PHE A 113 23.31 2.65 -24.67
C PHE A 113 22.52 1.37 -24.45
N LYS A 114 23.22 0.28 -24.14
CA LYS A 114 22.64 -1.05 -23.84
C LYS A 114 23.00 -1.60 -22.45
N ALA A 115 23.90 -0.94 -21.73
CA ALA A 115 24.25 -1.30 -20.36
C ALA A 115 23.17 -0.80 -19.39
N HIS A 116 23.14 -1.33 -18.17
CA HIS A 116 22.36 -0.74 -17.11
C HIS A 116 23.16 0.36 -16.41
N VAL A 117 22.51 1.47 -16.04
CA VAL A 117 23.16 2.57 -15.30
C VAL A 117 23.73 2.07 -13.97
N GLN A 118 23.03 1.15 -13.31
CA GLN A 118 23.48 0.56 -12.05
C GLN A 118 24.78 -0.24 -12.21
N ASP A 119 25.15 -0.68 -13.42
CA ASP A 119 26.41 -1.38 -13.69
C ASP A 119 27.59 -0.40 -13.76
N LEU A 120 27.32 0.86 -14.07
CA LEU A 120 28.33 1.92 -14.18
C LEU A 120 28.55 2.67 -12.86
N ILE A 121 27.47 2.87 -12.10
CA ILE A 121 27.49 3.67 -10.89
C ILE A 121 26.59 3.05 -9.82
N ALA A 122 27.09 3.01 -8.58
CA ALA A 122 26.34 2.49 -7.45
C ALA A 122 25.07 3.34 -7.19
N PRO A 123 23.90 2.71 -6.97
CA PRO A 123 22.66 3.44 -6.65
C PRO A 123 22.79 4.38 -5.46
N GLU A 124 23.54 3.98 -4.42
CA GLU A 124 23.78 4.80 -3.23
C GLU A 124 24.51 6.10 -3.57
N LEU A 125 25.44 6.07 -4.54
CA LEU A 125 26.13 7.28 -5.00
C LEU A 125 25.15 8.17 -5.77
N LEU A 126 24.37 7.59 -6.70
CA LEU A 126 23.37 8.32 -7.48
C LEU A 126 22.37 9.10 -6.60
N HIS A 127 21.90 8.49 -5.52
CA HIS A 127 20.99 9.14 -4.55
C HIS A 127 21.58 10.40 -3.91
N ASN A 128 22.90 10.47 -3.77
CA ASN A 128 23.60 11.56 -3.10
C ASN A 128 24.13 12.64 -4.06
N LEU A 129 24.20 12.36 -5.36
CA LEU A 129 24.61 13.34 -6.36
C LEU A 129 23.68 14.55 -6.41
N ARG A 130 24.26 15.72 -6.68
CA ARG A 130 23.55 17.00 -6.76
C ARG A 130 23.30 17.48 -8.19
N TYR A 131 24.06 16.99 -9.15
CA TYR A 131 24.03 17.48 -10.53
C TYR A 131 24.12 16.29 -11.49
N ILE A 132 23.10 16.13 -12.33
CA ILE A 132 23.08 15.13 -13.41
C ILE A 132 22.79 15.87 -14.72
N ASN A 133 23.66 15.66 -15.71
CA ASN A 133 23.53 16.20 -17.05
C ASN A 133 23.50 15.05 -18.06
N ILE A 134 22.44 15.00 -18.84
CA ILE A 134 22.20 13.99 -19.86
C ILE A 134 22.15 14.74 -21.19
N SER A 135 23.05 14.41 -22.12
CA SER A 135 23.13 15.09 -23.41
C SER A 135 23.39 14.13 -24.57
N ASP A 136 23.09 14.58 -25.79
CA ASP A 136 23.45 13.92 -27.05
C ASP A 136 24.82 14.36 -27.60
N ALA A 137 25.58 15.17 -26.86
CA ALA A 137 26.84 15.77 -27.33
C ALA A 137 27.83 14.73 -27.90
N GLY A 138 27.86 13.53 -27.32
CA GLY A 138 28.69 12.42 -27.77
C GLY A 138 28.33 11.85 -29.15
N THR A 139 27.13 12.14 -29.69
CA THR A 139 26.67 11.61 -30.99
C THR A 139 26.45 12.67 -32.06
N ARG A 140 26.54 13.97 -31.72
CA ARG A 140 26.27 15.08 -32.65
C ARG A 140 27.17 15.09 -33.90
N HIS A 141 28.34 14.48 -33.82
CA HIS A 141 29.28 14.38 -34.94
C HIS A 141 28.92 13.27 -35.94
N LEU A 142 27.97 12.38 -35.60
CA LEU A 142 27.49 11.30 -36.47
C LEU A 142 26.38 11.83 -37.39
N ASN A 143 26.55 11.66 -38.72
CA ASN A 143 25.56 12.09 -39.70
C ASN A 143 25.24 10.96 -40.71
N PRO A 144 24.04 10.34 -40.66
CA PRO A 144 22.96 10.57 -39.67
C PRO A 144 23.26 9.92 -38.31
N PRO A 145 22.74 10.46 -37.20
CA PRO A 145 22.84 9.80 -35.90
C PRO A 145 22.03 8.50 -35.90
N PRO A 146 22.53 7.40 -35.29
CA PRO A 146 21.78 6.15 -35.18
C PRO A 146 20.43 6.34 -34.48
N HIS A 147 19.35 5.74 -35.03
CA HIS A 147 18.01 5.78 -34.39
C HIS A 147 18.03 5.25 -32.95
N ASP A 148 18.94 4.33 -32.64
CA ASP A 148 19.09 3.75 -31.31
C ASP A 148 19.63 4.73 -30.26
N CYS A 149 20.18 5.89 -30.65
CA CYS A 149 20.67 6.90 -29.71
C CYS A 149 19.53 7.51 -28.87
N PHE A 150 18.39 7.84 -29.52
CA PHE A 150 17.22 8.33 -28.78
C PHE A 150 16.62 7.27 -27.87
N ARG A 151 16.61 6.00 -28.33
CA ARG A 151 16.19 4.87 -27.51
C ARG A 151 17.08 4.70 -26.28
N GLY A 152 18.41 4.80 -26.46
CA GLY A 152 19.39 4.77 -25.38
C GLY A 152 19.17 5.89 -24.37
N LEU A 153 18.95 7.13 -24.85
CA LEU A 153 18.58 8.26 -24.00
C LEU A 153 17.33 7.96 -23.15
N CYS A 154 16.24 7.54 -23.79
CA CYS A 154 15.01 7.22 -23.09
C CYS A 154 15.23 6.12 -22.05
N TYR A 155 15.95 5.07 -22.42
CA TYR A 155 16.26 3.96 -21.51
C TYR A 155 17.03 4.44 -20.28
N THR A 156 18.12 5.19 -20.46
CA THR A 156 18.91 5.70 -19.34
C THR A 156 18.10 6.61 -18.43
N VAL A 157 17.31 7.53 -18.98
CA VAL A 157 16.52 8.45 -18.16
C VAL A 157 15.44 7.70 -17.37
N VAL A 158 14.79 6.70 -17.98
CA VAL A 158 13.78 5.86 -17.30
C VAL A 158 14.42 5.07 -16.16
N GLU A 159 15.60 4.50 -16.39
CA GLU A 159 16.34 3.75 -15.37
C GLU A 159 16.81 4.66 -14.23
N LEU A 160 17.38 5.81 -14.55
CA LEU A 160 17.76 6.84 -13.56
C LEU A 160 16.56 7.29 -12.73
N ALA A 161 15.43 7.55 -13.38
CA ALA A 161 14.21 7.93 -12.67
C ALA A 161 13.74 6.83 -11.72
N THR A 162 13.80 5.57 -12.14
CA THR A 162 13.42 4.40 -11.34
C THR A 162 14.30 4.26 -10.09
N ILE A 163 15.60 4.53 -10.22
CA ILE A 163 16.53 4.53 -9.09
C ILE A 163 16.21 5.71 -8.17
N LEU A 164 16.11 6.92 -8.70
CA LEU A 164 16.05 8.16 -7.91
C LEU A 164 14.69 8.46 -7.28
N ARG A 165 13.58 7.90 -7.77
CA ARG A 165 12.23 8.17 -7.26
C ARG A 165 12.01 7.81 -5.78
N SER A 166 12.79 6.88 -5.24
CA SER A 166 12.72 6.51 -3.81
C SER A 166 13.30 7.59 -2.89
N GLY A 167 14.09 8.52 -3.43
CA GLY A 167 14.66 9.68 -2.75
C GLY A 167 15.96 10.13 -3.43
N HIS A 168 16.23 11.42 -3.53
CA HIS A 168 17.46 11.92 -4.15
C HIS A 168 17.89 13.29 -3.60
N SER A 169 19.17 13.63 -3.77
CA SER A 169 19.77 14.92 -3.36
C SER A 169 19.97 15.91 -4.51
N LEU A 170 19.38 15.65 -5.68
CA LEU A 170 19.51 16.49 -6.87
C LEU A 170 19.13 17.95 -6.63
N LYS A 171 20.02 18.84 -7.05
CA LYS A 171 19.80 20.29 -7.16
C LYS A 171 19.57 20.70 -8.60
N SER A 172 20.28 20.08 -9.55
CA SER A 172 20.14 20.33 -10.98
C SER A 172 19.95 19.04 -11.76
N PHE A 173 19.03 19.07 -12.71
CA PHE A 173 18.85 18.03 -13.72
C PHE A 173 18.76 18.67 -15.11
N THR A 174 19.62 18.24 -16.02
CA THR A 174 19.68 18.74 -17.39
C THR A 174 19.47 17.58 -18.36
N LEU A 175 18.56 17.76 -19.33
CA LEU A 175 18.27 16.81 -20.39
C LEU A 175 18.32 17.55 -21.73
N ASP A 176 19.35 17.29 -22.53
CA ASP A 176 19.57 17.94 -23.83
C ASP A 176 19.62 16.91 -24.95
N TYR A 177 18.78 17.07 -25.96
CA TYR A 177 18.79 16.20 -27.13
C TYR A 177 18.18 16.92 -28.33
N THR A 178 18.98 17.09 -29.38
CA THR A 178 18.63 17.85 -30.57
C THR A 178 18.79 16.99 -31.81
N SER A 179 17.71 16.77 -32.56
CA SER A 179 17.77 15.97 -33.78
C SER A 179 16.71 16.43 -34.78
N ASP A 180 17.15 17.02 -35.89
CA ASP A 180 16.28 17.49 -36.98
C ASP A 180 15.34 16.39 -37.47
N TYR A 181 15.79 15.13 -37.47
CA TYR A 181 15.00 13.96 -37.85
C TYR A 181 13.88 13.64 -36.86
N LEU A 182 14.15 13.69 -35.56
CA LEU A 182 13.16 13.37 -34.52
C LEU A 182 12.24 14.54 -34.19
N SER A 183 12.62 15.76 -34.57
CA SER A 183 11.86 16.99 -34.38
C SER A 183 10.37 16.85 -34.72
N ILE A 184 10.08 16.26 -35.89
CA ILE A 184 8.72 16.05 -36.42
C ILE A 184 7.93 15.08 -35.53
N HIS A 185 8.59 14.06 -35.01
CA HIS A 185 7.96 13.07 -34.14
C HIS A 185 7.73 13.59 -32.72
N LEU A 186 8.67 14.38 -32.20
CA LEU A 186 8.62 14.92 -30.84
C LEU A 186 7.64 16.10 -30.70
N LYS A 187 7.50 16.93 -31.74
CA LYS A 187 6.56 18.06 -31.78
C LYS A 187 5.13 17.61 -32.10
N ASP A 188 4.96 16.87 -33.20
CA ASP A 188 3.63 16.69 -33.80
C ASP A 188 2.98 15.35 -33.44
N CYS A 189 3.76 14.28 -33.24
CA CYS A 189 3.19 12.95 -33.03
C CYS A 189 2.82 12.65 -31.56
N LEU A 190 3.37 13.37 -30.59
CA LEU A 190 3.14 13.10 -29.16
C LEU A 190 1.65 13.24 -28.78
N ASN A 191 0.97 14.24 -29.35
CA ASN A 191 -0.40 14.63 -29.00
C ASN A 191 -1.49 13.98 -29.88
N VAL A 192 -1.11 13.32 -30.99
CA VAL A 192 -2.08 12.70 -31.92
C VAL A 192 -2.48 11.33 -31.39
N LYS A 193 -3.75 11.15 -30.99
CA LYS A 193 -4.24 9.92 -30.36
C LYS A 193 -4.15 8.69 -31.27
N ASP A 194 -4.48 8.84 -32.56
CA ASP A 194 -4.71 7.72 -33.48
C ASP A 194 -3.48 7.28 -34.29
N LYS A 195 -2.32 7.92 -34.08
CA LYS A 195 -1.08 7.59 -34.79
C LYS A 195 -0.21 6.66 -33.96
N ALA A 196 -0.03 5.42 -34.43
CA ALA A 196 0.94 4.49 -33.85
C ALA A 196 2.37 4.87 -34.29
N CYS A 197 3.20 5.28 -33.33
CA CYS A 197 4.59 5.66 -33.56
C CYS A 197 5.44 5.20 -32.37
N GLY A 198 6.51 4.42 -32.60
CA GLY A 198 7.37 3.94 -31.52
C GLY A 198 8.02 5.07 -30.71
N ILE A 199 8.42 6.16 -31.37
CA ILE A 199 8.98 7.37 -30.74
C ILE A 199 7.99 8.01 -29.77
N LYS A 200 6.68 7.97 -30.07
CA LYS A 200 5.63 8.45 -29.18
C LYS A 200 5.62 7.68 -27.86
N THR A 201 5.65 6.35 -27.92
CA THR A 201 5.68 5.49 -26.72
C THR A 201 6.93 5.75 -25.88
N TRP A 202 8.10 5.83 -26.51
CA TRP A 202 9.36 6.16 -25.83
C TRP A 202 9.31 7.55 -25.16
N SER A 203 8.79 8.55 -25.86
CA SER A 203 8.65 9.91 -25.34
C SER A 203 7.64 10.00 -24.19
N GLN A 204 6.54 9.26 -24.24
CA GLN A 204 5.56 9.20 -23.16
C GLN A 204 6.14 8.52 -21.91
N ASN A 205 6.88 7.43 -22.08
CA ASN A 205 7.56 6.76 -20.96
C ASN A 205 8.63 7.67 -20.35
N LEU A 206 9.41 8.35 -21.19
CA LEU A 206 10.39 9.35 -20.76
C LEU A 206 9.70 10.47 -19.95
N LEU A 207 8.64 11.07 -20.49
CA LEU A 207 7.87 12.13 -19.83
C LEU A 207 7.28 11.67 -18.49
N SER A 208 6.70 10.47 -18.43
CA SER A 208 6.15 9.91 -17.19
C SER A 208 7.24 9.73 -16.14
N SER A 209 8.39 9.18 -16.54
CA SER A 209 9.50 8.86 -15.63
C SER A 209 10.12 10.12 -15.03
N ILE A 210 10.38 11.15 -15.83
CA ILE A 210 10.93 12.41 -15.30
C ILE A 210 9.92 13.13 -14.39
N LYS A 211 8.61 12.97 -14.61
CA LYS A 211 7.58 13.57 -13.75
C LYS A 211 7.53 12.97 -12.34
N GLU A 212 8.07 11.75 -12.14
CA GLU A 212 8.21 11.10 -10.83
C GLU A 212 9.36 11.69 -9.99
N LEU A 213 10.31 12.40 -10.61
CA LEU A 213 11.37 13.10 -9.90
C LEU A 213 10.82 14.42 -9.39
N HIS A 214 11.10 14.77 -8.13
CA HIS A 214 10.47 15.92 -7.46
C HIS A 214 11.47 16.69 -6.60
N ASN A 215 11.15 17.95 -6.29
CA ASN A 215 11.98 18.84 -5.47
C ASN A 215 13.36 19.21 -6.07
N ILE A 216 13.49 19.23 -7.39
CA ILE A 216 14.73 19.64 -8.07
C ILE A 216 14.71 21.16 -8.25
N LYS A 217 15.76 21.87 -7.80
CA LYS A 217 15.79 23.36 -7.86
C LYS A 217 15.92 23.89 -9.29
N GLN A 218 16.82 23.31 -10.06
CA GLN A 218 17.14 23.71 -11.43
C GLN A 218 16.84 22.53 -12.36
N VAL A 219 15.97 22.75 -13.33
CA VAL A 219 15.60 21.73 -14.32
C VAL A 219 15.68 22.40 -15.68
N SER A 220 16.43 21.81 -16.61
CA SER A 220 16.55 22.25 -17.99
C SER A 220 16.25 21.08 -18.92
N ILE A 221 15.27 21.24 -19.80
CA ILE A 221 14.82 20.23 -20.76
C ILE A 221 14.90 20.86 -22.16
N SER A 222 15.96 20.52 -22.88
CA SER A 222 16.23 20.92 -24.26
C SER A 222 15.88 19.78 -25.22
N LEU A 223 14.65 19.27 -25.11
CA LEU A 223 14.05 18.33 -26.06
C LEU A 223 13.11 19.09 -27.00
N GLU A 224 12.87 18.59 -28.20
CA GLU A 224 11.92 19.17 -29.15
C GLU A 224 10.44 18.82 -28.87
N TRP A 225 10.03 18.83 -27.61
CA TRP A 225 8.62 18.75 -27.23
C TRP A 225 7.90 20.09 -27.45
N SER A 226 6.56 20.07 -27.43
CA SER A 226 5.78 21.30 -27.35
C SER A 226 6.08 22.04 -26.04
N GLU A 227 5.99 23.36 -26.06
CA GLU A 227 6.36 24.19 -24.90
C GLU A 227 5.47 23.90 -23.69
N GLU A 228 4.19 23.59 -23.92
CA GLU A 228 3.25 23.21 -22.87
C GLU A 228 3.72 21.96 -22.12
N VAL A 229 4.14 20.93 -22.85
CA VAL A 229 4.61 19.66 -22.29
C VAL A 229 5.92 19.86 -21.51
N LYS A 230 6.85 20.66 -22.03
CA LYS A 230 8.10 20.98 -21.33
C LYS A 230 7.83 21.70 -20.01
N GLN A 231 7.01 22.74 -20.04
CA GLN A 231 6.69 23.52 -18.85
C GLN A 231 5.93 22.70 -17.81
N GLU A 232 5.06 21.78 -18.23
CA GLU A 232 4.40 20.83 -17.34
C GLU A 232 5.41 19.89 -16.66
N ALA A 233 6.35 19.30 -17.44
CA ALA A 233 7.40 18.44 -16.90
C ALA A 233 8.30 19.17 -15.91
N ILE A 234 8.79 20.36 -16.28
CA ILE A 234 9.62 21.22 -15.42
C ILE A 234 8.87 21.57 -14.13
N ARG A 235 7.58 21.91 -14.22
CA ARG A 235 6.74 22.21 -13.05
C ARG A 235 6.60 21.01 -12.14
N SER A 236 6.39 19.80 -12.69
CA SER A 236 6.32 18.56 -11.91
C SER A 236 7.64 18.29 -11.17
N MET A 237 8.77 18.44 -11.87
CA MET A 237 10.10 18.16 -11.33
C MET A 237 10.55 19.13 -10.25
N LYS A 238 10.23 20.41 -10.42
CA LYS A 238 10.45 21.44 -9.38
C LYS A 238 9.46 21.35 -8.24
N GLY A 239 8.26 20.84 -8.53
CA GLY A 239 7.17 20.71 -7.59
C GLY A 239 7.47 19.68 -6.49
N PRO A 240 6.82 19.82 -5.33
CA PRO A 240 6.91 18.82 -4.28
C PRO A 240 6.10 17.58 -4.65
N ALA A 241 6.64 16.40 -4.35
CA ALA A 241 5.96 15.12 -4.60
C ALA A 241 4.52 15.14 -4.09
N VAL A 242 3.57 14.81 -4.96
CA VAL A 242 2.15 14.78 -4.62
C VAL A 242 1.86 13.43 -3.95
N GLY A 243 2.06 13.39 -2.63
CA GLY A 243 1.68 12.22 -1.84
C GLY A 243 0.16 12.00 -1.84
N PHE A 244 -0.26 10.78 -1.52
CA PHE A 244 -1.68 10.39 -1.43
C PHE A 244 -2.53 11.37 -0.59
N LEU A 245 -1.98 11.89 0.52
CA LEU A 245 -2.64 12.86 1.40
C LEU A 245 -2.82 14.28 0.83
N ARG A 246 -2.26 14.56 -0.36
CA ARG A 246 -2.52 15.81 -1.09
C ARG A 246 -3.66 15.70 -2.09
N LEU A 247 -4.13 14.48 -2.36
CA LEU A 247 -5.34 14.29 -3.17
C LEU A 247 -6.54 14.94 -2.45
N PRO A 248 -7.50 15.53 -3.19
CA PRO A 248 -8.75 16.01 -2.63
C PRO A 248 -9.45 14.94 -1.77
N LEU A 249 -10.09 15.36 -0.68
CA LEU A 249 -10.69 14.44 0.29
C LEU A 249 -11.73 13.52 -0.37
N ASP A 250 -12.54 14.02 -1.30
CA ASP A 250 -13.53 13.26 -2.04
C ASP A 250 -12.91 12.13 -2.88
N VAL A 251 -11.76 12.38 -3.50
CA VAL A 251 -10.99 11.37 -4.24
C VAL A 251 -10.45 10.32 -3.28
N ARG A 252 -9.85 10.74 -2.14
CA ARG A 252 -9.35 9.80 -1.12
C ARG A 252 -10.46 8.93 -0.55
N GLN A 253 -11.64 9.51 -0.27
CA GLN A 253 -12.81 8.80 0.23
C GLN A 253 -13.27 7.70 -0.74
N LYS A 254 -13.28 7.98 -2.06
CA LYS A 254 -13.55 6.94 -3.07
C LYS A 254 -12.52 5.82 -3.00
N ILE A 255 -11.23 6.15 -2.94
CA ILE A 255 -10.15 5.16 -2.84
C ILE A 255 -10.28 4.31 -1.58
N TYR A 256 -10.52 4.92 -0.41
CA TYR A 256 -10.77 4.18 0.83
C TYR A 256 -11.97 3.23 0.70
N GLY A 257 -13.02 3.67 0.00
CA GLY A 257 -14.19 2.85 -0.29
C GLY A 257 -13.88 1.62 -1.14
N TYR A 258 -12.85 1.63 -1.98
CA TYR A 258 -12.42 0.46 -2.76
C TYR A 258 -11.32 -0.36 -2.08
N ALA A 259 -10.57 0.25 -1.15
CA ALA A 259 -9.39 -0.36 -0.55
C ALA A 259 -9.69 -1.50 0.42
N ALA A 260 -10.88 -1.51 1.04
CA ALA A 260 -11.32 -2.60 1.89
C ALA A 260 -12.85 -2.66 1.98
N ASP A 261 -13.37 -3.86 2.19
CA ASP A 261 -14.78 -4.10 2.48
C ASP A 261 -14.90 -4.98 3.73
N HIS A 262 -15.48 -4.43 4.80
CA HIS A 262 -15.66 -5.20 6.04
C HIS A 262 -16.72 -6.30 5.91
N ASN A 263 -17.41 -6.41 4.76
CA ASN A 263 -18.28 -7.55 4.43
C ASN A 263 -17.52 -8.75 3.85
N ASP A 264 -16.20 -8.69 3.67
CA ASP A 264 -15.38 -9.81 3.19
C ASP A 264 -15.56 -11.06 4.05
N GLY A 265 -15.56 -10.88 5.38
CA GLY A 265 -15.84 -11.97 6.34
C GLY A 265 -17.24 -12.56 6.18
N SER A 266 -18.23 -11.76 5.76
CA SER A 266 -19.60 -12.22 5.55
C SER A 266 -19.70 -13.07 4.29
N ARG A 267 -18.95 -12.71 3.25
CA ARG A 267 -18.78 -13.54 2.07
C ARG A 267 -18.03 -14.83 2.38
N ALA A 268 -17.04 -14.80 3.27
CA ALA A 268 -16.35 -16.01 3.74
C ALA A 268 -17.29 -16.92 4.55
N LEU A 269 -18.07 -16.37 5.48
CA LEU A 269 -19.10 -17.11 6.22
C LEU A 269 -20.13 -17.75 5.27
N ARG A 270 -20.57 -17.00 4.25
CA ARG A 270 -21.46 -17.52 3.21
C ARG A 270 -20.84 -18.68 2.42
N ARG A 271 -19.54 -18.62 2.11
CA ARG A 271 -18.81 -19.72 1.47
C ARG A 271 -18.74 -20.96 2.38
N ALA A 272 -18.39 -20.77 3.65
CA ALA A 272 -18.31 -21.87 4.61
C ALA A 272 -19.67 -22.54 4.85
N THR A 273 -20.75 -21.75 5.01
CA THR A 273 -22.11 -22.32 5.13
C THR A 273 -22.53 -23.07 3.88
N LYS A 274 -22.12 -22.61 2.69
CA LYS A 274 -22.33 -23.34 1.43
C LYS A 274 -21.61 -24.70 1.46
N GLN A 275 -20.32 -24.72 1.77
CA GLN A 275 -19.52 -25.95 1.85
C GLN A 275 -20.17 -26.97 2.79
N LEU A 276 -20.52 -26.53 4.01
CA LEU A 276 -21.21 -27.39 4.98
C LEU A 276 -22.56 -27.91 4.48
N ALA A 277 -23.33 -27.10 3.76
CA ALA A 277 -24.60 -27.53 3.18
C ALA A 277 -24.44 -28.63 2.10
N PHE A 278 -23.24 -28.75 1.52
CA PHE A 278 -22.88 -29.79 0.56
C PHE A 278 -21.95 -30.87 1.14
N ASN A 279 -21.84 -30.96 2.48
CA ASN A 279 -20.96 -31.90 3.20
C ASN A 279 -19.47 -31.78 2.84
N GLU A 280 -19.01 -30.57 2.51
CA GLU A 280 -17.61 -30.25 2.31
C GLU A 280 -17.04 -29.60 3.58
N ASP A 281 -15.77 -29.91 3.90
CA ASP A 281 -15.07 -29.26 5.01
C ASP A 281 -14.75 -27.79 4.66
N PRO A 282 -15.13 -26.82 5.51
CA PRO A 282 -14.94 -25.43 5.22
C PRO A 282 -13.46 -25.03 5.30
N THR A 283 -13.03 -24.18 4.37
CA THR A 283 -11.69 -23.57 4.40
C THR A 283 -11.77 -22.20 5.09
N PHE A 284 -10.84 -21.98 6.02
CA PHE A 284 -10.74 -20.72 6.76
C PHE A 284 -9.47 -19.99 6.32
N ASP A 285 -9.66 -18.81 5.74
CA ASP A 285 -8.55 -17.91 5.38
C ASP A 285 -8.04 -17.20 6.64
N ASP A 286 -6.74 -16.93 6.72
CA ASP A 286 -6.16 -16.17 7.83
C ASP A 286 -6.78 -14.77 7.92
N LEU A 287 -7.21 -14.39 9.13
CA LEU A 287 -7.76 -13.06 9.40
C LEU A 287 -6.65 -12.02 9.33
N THR A 288 -6.56 -11.30 8.21
CA THR A 288 -5.59 -10.22 8.02
C THR A 288 -6.23 -8.84 8.16
N THR A 289 -5.43 -7.87 8.61
CA THR A 289 -5.86 -6.48 8.64
C THR A 289 -5.61 -5.86 7.26
N PRO A 290 -6.61 -5.23 6.62
CA PRO A 290 -6.41 -4.61 5.31
C PRO A 290 -5.26 -3.59 5.32
N ASN A 291 -4.38 -3.66 4.31
CA ASN A 291 -3.16 -2.85 4.23
C ASN A 291 -3.41 -1.35 4.35
N ILE A 292 -4.58 -0.85 3.92
CA ILE A 292 -4.96 0.57 4.05
C ILE A 292 -4.94 1.06 5.51
N PHE A 293 -5.27 0.19 6.47
CA PHE A 293 -5.22 0.51 7.90
C PHE A 293 -3.81 0.48 8.48
N LEU A 294 -2.83 -0.07 7.75
CA LEU A 294 -1.45 -0.25 8.21
C LEU A 294 -0.51 0.87 7.72
N LEU A 295 -0.98 1.77 6.84
CA LEU A 295 -0.11 2.78 6.21
C LEU A 295 0.31 3.92 7.16
N ASN A 296 -0.66 4.61 7.77
CA ASN A 296 -0.42 5.76 8.64
C ASN A 296 -1.68 6.03 9.49
N LYS A 297 -1.53 6.57 10.71
CA LYS A 297 -2.62 6.97 11.61
C LYS A 297 -3.68 7.88 10.96
N GLN A 298 -3.27 8.84 10.12
CA GLN A 298 -4.23 9.71 9.42
C GLN A 298 -5.07 8.91 8.42
N ILE A 299 -4.41 8.10 7.59
CA ILE A 299 -5.07 7.25 6.60
C ILE A 299 -5.99 6.24 7.30
N GLU A 300 -5.53 5.64 8.39
CA GLU A 300 -6.32 4.71 9.20
C GLU A 300 -7.61 5.38 9.70
N SER A 301 -7.52 6.61 10.24
CA SER A 301 -8.67 7.36 10.73
C SER A 301 -9.65 7.69 9.60
N GLU A 302 -9.17 8.25 8.49
CA GLU A 302 -10.01 8.62 7.35
C GLU A 302 -10.66 7.38 6.71
N ALA A 303 -9.88 6.32 6.46
CA ALA A 303 -10.38 5.08 5.88
C ALA A 303 -11.36 4.38 6.81
N SER A 304 -11.09 4.34 8.12
CA SER A 304 -11.98 3.75 9.12
C SER A 304 -13.33 4.46 9.15
N GLU A 305 -13.38 5.77 8.96
CA GLU A 305 -14.66 6.48 8.91
C GLU A 305 -15.51 6.06 7.72
N ILE A 306 -14.90 5.95 6.53
CA ILE A 306 -15.58 5.61 5.27
C ILE A 306 -15.95 4.14 5.16
N ILE A 307 -15.06 3.24 5.58
CA ILE A 307 -15.30 1.80 5.47
C ILE A 307 -16.44 1.42 6.41
N TYR A 308 -16.36 1.79 7.70
CA TYR A 308 -17.37 1.41 8.69
C TYR A 308 -18.66 2.26 8.66
N SER A 309 -18.75 3.28 7.79
CA SER A 309 -20.02 3.93 7.49
C SER A 309 -20.90 3.11 6.54
N LYS A 310 -20.31 2.20 5.75
CA LYS A 310 -21.11 1.28 4.92
C LYS A 310 -21.82 0.24 5.83
N PRO A 311 -23.02 -0.23 5.46
CA PRO A 311 -23.70 -1.26 6.22
C PRO A 311 -22.88 -2.56 6.24
N PHE A 312 -22.74 -3.13 7.43
CA PHE A 312 -22.25 -4.49 7.59
C PHE A 312 -23.43 -5.45 7.45
N GLU A 313 -23.38 -6.32 6.46
CA GLU A 313 -24.46 -7.21 6.07
C GLU A 313 -24.04 -8.68 6.22
N ILE A 314 -24.79 -9.42 7.05
CA ILE A 314 -24.75 -10.88 7.09
C ILE A 314 -26.00 -11.38 6.39
N SER A 315 -25.87 -11.92 5.18
CA SER A 315 -26.99 -12.38 4.36
C SER A 315 -26.63 -13.52 3.41
N GLY A 316 -27.66 -14.20 2.90
CA GLY A 316 -27.50 -15.23 1.87
C GLY A 316 -26.79 -16.50 2.35
N LEU A 317 -26.86 -16.79 3.66
CA LEU A 317 -26.32 -17.99 4.28
C LEU A 317 -27.08 -19.24 3.81
N PHE A 318 -26.38 -20.35 3.63
CA PHE A 318 -27.00 -21.63 3.28
C PHE A 318 -27.56 -22.34 4.53
N PRO A 319 -28.61 -23.18 4.38
CA PRO A 319 -29.16 -23.97 5.49
C PRO A 319 -28.10 -24.83 6.17
N MET A 320 -28.13 -24.90 7.51
CA MET A 320 -27.19 -25.71 8.27
C MET A 320 -27.77 -27.11 8.48
N VAL A 321 -27.16 -28.12 7.85
CA VAL A 321 -27.70 -29.51 7.82
C VAL A 321 -27.25 -30.33 9.04
N ASN A 322 -26.08 -30.03 9.63
CA ASN A 322 -25.45 -30.88 10.66
C ASN A 322 -25.32 -30.22 12.04
N CYS A 323 -26.08 -29.14 12.32
CA CYS A 323 -25.96 -28.33 13.55
C CYS A 323 -24.52 -27.85 13.89
N THR A 324 -23.59 -27.94 12.94
CA THR A 324 -22.20 -27.51 13.12
C THR A 324 -22.15 -26.00 13.25
N PHE A 325 -21.86 -25.51 14.46
CA PHE A 325 -21.90 -24.08 14.72
C PHE A 325 -20.58 -23.41 14.31
N LEU A 326 -20.65 -22.57 13.27
CA LEU A 326 -19.52 -21.73 12.85
C LEU A 326 -19.31 -20.60 13.85
N LYS A 327 -18.10 -20.46 14.39
CA LYS A 327 -17.80 -19.33 15.28
C LYS A 327 -17.60 -18.09 14.44
N LEU A 328 -18.28 -17.00 14.82
CA LEU A 328 -18.13 -15.71 14.15
C LEU A 328 -16.67 -15.20 14.18
N ASP A 329 -15.93 -15.55 15.24
CA ASP A 329 -14.54 -15.13 15.43
C ASP A 329 -13.59 -15.71 14.38
N ASP A 330 -14.00 -16.76 13.67
CA ASP A 330 -13.22 -17.37 12.57
C ASP A 330 -13.33 -16.55 11.27
N PHE A 331 -14.36 -15.70 11.15
CA PHE A 331 -14.64 -14.92 9.93
C PHE A 331 -14.48 -13.42 10.13
N PHE A 332 -14.62 -12.95 11.36
CA PHE A 332 -14.64 -11.54 11.68
C PHE A 332 -13.75 -11.24 12.87
N GLY A 333 -12.86 -10.25 12.71
CA GLY A 333 -12.27 -9.60 13.86
C GLY A 333 -13.37 -8.97 14.71
N LEU A 334 -13.50 -9.38 15.97
CA LEU A 334 -14.49 -8.86 16.93
C LEU A 334 -14.48 -7.33 17.10
N HIS A 335 -13.39 -6.67 16.70
CA HIS A 335 -13.26 -5.22 16.68
C HIS A 335 -14.12 -4.54 15.60
N ILE A 336 -14.48 -5.23 14.50
CA ILE A 336 -15.34 -4.70 13.42
C ILE A 336 -16.69 -4.26 13.99
N PHE A 337 -17.33 -5.12 14.79
CA PHE A 337 -18.61 -4.85 15.44
C PHE A 337 -18.62 -3.60 16.34
N ARG A 338 -17.45 -3.08 16.75
CA ARG A 338 -17.35 -1.83 17.54
C ARG A 338 -17.37 -0.58 16.67
N LYS A 339 -16.95 -0.70 15.42
CA LYS A 339 -16.75 0.43 14.51
C LYS A 339 -17.95 0.63 13.57
N ILE A 340 -18.69 -0.44 13.26
CA ILE A 340 -19.86 -0.38 12.37
C ILE A 340 -20.96 0.55 12.92
N ARG A 341 -21.57 1.32 12.01
CA ARG A 341 -22.72 2.19 12.32
C ARG A 341 -24.06 1.53 11.96
N HIS A 342 -24.06 0.65 10.96
CA HIS A 342 -25.27 0.01 10.45
C HIS A 342 -25.05 -1.50 10.34
N LEU A 343 -25.89 -2.28 11.02
CA LEU A 343 -25.89 -3.73 10.98
C LEU A 343 -27.16 -4.22 10.28
N LYS A 344 -27.00 -5.07 9.27
CA LYS A 344 -28.10 -5.75 8.58
C LYS A 344 -27.90 -7.26 8.65
N LEU A 345 -28.89 -7.96 9.17
CA LEU A 345 -28.90 -9.42 9.30
C LEU A 345 -30.07 -9.95 8.47
N SER A 346 -29.83 -10.84 7.52
CA SER A 346 -30.88 -11.48 6.72
C SER A 346 -30.72 -13.00 6.82
N PHE A 347 -31.62 -13.63 7.57
CA PHE A 347 -31.60 -15.06 7.87
C PHE A 347 -32.82 -15.76 7.28
N THR A 348 -32.60 -16.97 6.77
CA THR A 348 -33.62 -17.79 6.10
C THR A 348 -33.79 -19.18 6.70
N ASP A 349 -32.96 -19.52 7.69
CA ASP A 349 -32.97 -20.80 8.42
C ASP A 349 -32.99 -20.51 9.93
N HIS A 350 -33.87 -21.19 10.67
CA HIS A 350 -33.93 -21.10 12.13
C HIS A 350 -32.56 -21.25 12.83
N ASN A 351 -31.67 -22.12 12.32
CA ASN A 351 -30.35 -22.35 12.93
C ASN A 351 -29.44 -21.13 12.88
N HIS A 352 -29.65 -20.21 11.91
CA HIS A 352 -28.86 -18.97 11.84
C HIS A 352 -29.17 -18.02 13.01
N LEU A 353 -30.34 -18.15 13.66
CA LEU A 353 -30.70 -17.33 14.82
C LEU A 353 -29.78 -17.59 16.02
N ALA A 354 -29.16 -18.76 16.11
CA ALA A 354 -28.20 -19.07 17.16
C ALA A 354 -26.92 -18.20 17.10
N MET A 355 -26.70 -17.43 16.02
CA MET A 355 -25.65 -16.42 15.93
C MET A 355 -25.98 -15.13 16.72
N LEU A 356 -27.25 -14.86 17.00
CA LEU A 356 -27.71 -13.63 17.62
C LEU A 356 -27.15 -13.40 19.04
N PRO A 357 -27.08 -14.40 19.93
CA PRO A 357 -26.45 -14.25 21.24
C PRO A 357 -25.00 -13.76 21.15
N THR A 358 -24.20 -14.33 20.24
CA THR A 358 -22.79 -13.94 20.04
C THR A 358 -22.69 -12.50 19.52
N ILE A 359 -23.49 -12.14 18.51
CA ILE A 359 -23.55 -10.77 17.98
C ILE A 359 -23.93 -9.78 19.08
N ALA A 360 -24.96 -10.10 19.86
CA ALA A 360 -25.42 -9.26 20.97
C ALA A 360 -24.33 -9.09 22.05
N ALA A 361 -23.65 -10.17 22.42
CA ALA A 361 -22.58 -10.15 23.42
C ALA A 361 -21.40 -9.27 23.00
N VAL A 362 -20.98 -9.35 21.73
CA VAL A 362 -19.88 -8.55 21.18
C VAL A 362 -20.25 -7.06 21.13
N LEU A 363 -21.48 -6.74 20.72
CA LEU A 363 -21.99 -5.37 20.68
C LEU A 363 -22.19 -4.76 22.07
N LYS A 364 -22.56 -5.57 23.09
CA LYS A 364 -22.77 -5.13 24.48
C LYS A 364 -21.46 -4.83 25.22
N ARG A 365 -20.41 -5.63 25.00
CA ARG A 365 -19.25 -5.75 25.91
C ARG A 365 -18.43 -4.46 26.14
N ARG A 366 -18.67 -3.31 25.48
CA ARG A 366 -17.86 -2.09 25.67
C ARG A 366 -18.67 -0.79 25.58
N ARG A 367 -18.42 0.14 26.51
CA ARG A 367 -19.04 1.50 26.69
C ARG A 367 -19.00 2.45 25.46
N ARG A 368 -18.53 2.03 24.29
CA ARG A 368 -18.35 2.85 23.07
C ARG A 368 -18.78 2.11 21.81
N ASN A 369 -20.00 1.58 21.79
CA ASN A 369 -20.59 1.05 20.55
C ASN A 369 -21.01 2.24 19.65
N LYS A 370 -20.69 2.18 18.35
CA LYS A 370 -21.06 3.20 17.34
C LYS A 370 -22.31 2.81 16.52
N LEU A 371 -22.95 1.70 16.85
CA LEU A 371 -24.11 1.18 16.14
C LEU A 371 -25.30 2.15 16.25
N GLN A 372 -25.73 2.69 15.12
CA GLN A 372 -26.88 3.59 15.01
C GLN A 372 -28.13 2.85 14.57
N SER A 373 -27.99 1.87 13.66
CA SER A 373 -29.13 1.09 13.18
C SER A 373 -28.89 -0.41 13.13
N LEU A 374 -29.90 -1.18 13.52
CA LEU A 374 -29.94 -2.63 13.39
C LEU A 374 -31.20 -3.04 12.61
N HIS A 375 -31.00 -3.75 11.51
CA HIS A 375 -32.09 -4.37 10.74
C HIS A 375 -31.92 -5.89 10.76
N LEU A 376 -32.89 -6.59 11.35
CA LEU A 376 -33.02 -8.04 11.23
C LEU A 376 -34.17 -8.37 10.26
N HIS A 377 -33.87 -9.16 9.24
CA HIS A 377 -34.85 -9.79 8.37
C HIS A 377 -34.80 -11.29 8.58
N PHE A 378 -35.90 -11.90 9.02
CA PHE A 378 -36.01 -13.35 9.16
C PHE A 378 -37.19 -13.86 8.34
N ALA A 379 -36.92 -14.67 7.32
CA ALA A 379 -37.95 -15.23 6.46
C ALA A 379 -37.70 -16.73 6.25
N GLU A 380 -38.39 -17.56 7.02
CA GLU A 380 -38.24 -19.01 6.90
C GLU A 380 -39.22 -19.56 5.84
N PRO A 381 -38.74 -20.12 4.72
CA PRO A 381 -39.60 -20.67 3.67
C PRO A 381 -40.39 -21.91 4.13
N ARG A 382 -40.00 -22.54 5.25
CA ARG A 382 -40.67 -23.70 5.87
C ARG A 382 -41.52 -23.33 7.09
N SER A 383 -42.10 -22.11 7.12
CA SER A 383 -42.91 -21.56 8.23
C SER A 383 -44.01 -22.49 8.79
N LYS A 384 -44.45 -23.51 8.05
CA LYS A 384 -45.40 -24.53 8.52
C LYS A 384 -44.83 -25.50 9.58
N ARG A 385 -43.51 -25.71 9.67
CA ARG A 385 -42.90 -26.64 10.67
C ARG A 385 -42.75 -26.05 12.07
N LEU A 386 -42.59 -24.73 12.18
CA LEU A 386 -42.45 -24.01 13.47
C LEU A 386 -43.74 -24.00 14.33
N ILE A 387 -44.86 -24.51 13.79
CA ILE A 387 -46.19 -24.47 14.42
C ILE A 387 -46.67 -25.89 14.81
N LEU A 388 -45.87 -26.95 14.60
CA LEU A 388 -46.39 -28.33 14.56
C LEU A 388 -45.85 -29.32 15.61
N ALA A 389 -45.26 -28.85 16.72
CA ALA A 389 -45.14 -29.68 17.92
C ALA A 389 -46.30 -29.33 18.87
N ALA A 390 -47.14 -30.32 19.20
CA ALA A 390 -48.40 -30.13 19.93
C ALA A 390 -48.26 -29.55 21.37
N GLU A 391 -47.03 -29.35 21.83
CA GLU A 391 -46.67 -28.86 23.17
C GLU A 391 -45.84 -27.56 23.15
N GLU A 392 -45.52 -27.01 21.97
CA GLU A 392 -44.64 -25.85 21.85
C GLU A 392 -45.39 -24.56 21.48
N TYR A 393 -45.07 -23.48 22.19
CA TYR A 393 -45.59 -22.13 21.97
C TYR A 393 -44.81 -21.50 20.81
N TYR A 394 -45.47 -20.75 19.91
CA TYR A 394 -44.77 -20.00 18.85
C TYR A 394 -44.59 -18.53 19.22
N PRO A 395 -43.38 -17.94 19.07
CA PRO A 395 -42.14 -18.60 18.65
C PRO A 395 -41.61 -19.58 19.70
N ASP A 396 -40.97 -20.67 19.22
CA ASP A 396 -40.41 -21.71 20.08
C ASP A 396 -39.38 -21.14 21.09
N ASN A 397 -39.06 -21.95 22.10
CA ASN A 397 -38.14 -21.55 23.17
C ASN A 397 -36.74 -21.16 22.64
N VAL A 398 -36.31 -21.73 21.51
CA VAL A 398 -35.00 -21.48 20.90
C VAL A 398 -34.98 -20.11 20.24
N VAL A 399 -35.99 -19.80 19.43
CA VAL A 399 -36.18 -18.48 18.79
C VAL A 399 -36.34 -17.41 19.85
N TYR A 400 -37.14 -17.65 20.89
CA TYR A 400 -37.26 -16.74 22.04
C TYR A 400 -35.90 -16.49 22.70
N SER A 401 -35.14 -17.55 23.02
CA SER A 401 -33.83 -17.45 23.65
C SER A 401 -32.82 -16.65 22.81
N CYS A 402 -32.75 -16.93 21.51
CA CYS A 402 -31.86 -16.23 20.59
C CYS A 402 -32.19 -14.74 20.48
N MET A 403 -33.46 -14.43 20.27
CA MET A 403 -33.94 -13.06 20.08
C MET A 403 -33.93 -12.24 21.37
N ARG A 404 -34.17 -12.87 22.53
CA ARG A 404 -34.05 -12.23 23.85
C ARG A 404 -32.67 -11.62 24.07
N SER A 405 -31.62 -12.17 23.47
CA SER A 405 -30.27 -11.64 23.58
C SER A 405 -30.15 -10.20 23.06
N PHE A 406 -31.02 -9.76 22.14
CA PHE A 406 -31.05 -8.37 21.70
C PHE A 406 -31.58 -7.38 22.73
N ASN A 407 -32.31 -7.82 23.76
CA ASN A 407 -32.64 -6.94 24.88
C ASN A 407 -31.38 -6.43 25.60
N TYR A 408 -30.23 -7.11 25.46
CA TYR A 408 -28.95 -6.62 25.96
C TYR A 408 -28.41 -5.39 25.22
N LEU A 409 -28.95 -5.06 24.05
CA LEU A 409 -28.59 -3.88 23.24
C LEU A 409 -29.45 -2.65 23.53
N ARG A 410 -30.32 -2.74 24.56
CA ARG A 410 -31.14 -1.64 25.04
C ARG A 410 -30.31 -0.38 25.33
N GLY A 411 -30.73 0.75 24.78
CA GLY A 411 -30.07 2.06 24.95
C GLY A 411 -28.84 2.28 24.08
N PHE A 412 -28.49 1.34 23.20
CA PHE A 412 -27.32 1.44 22.31
C PHE A 412 -27.66 1.64 20.83
N VAL A 413 -28.93 1.49 20.42
CA VAL A 413 -29.34 1.54 19.02
C VAL A 413 -30.48 2.53 18.83
N GLU A 414 -30.30 3.49 17.93
CA GLU A 414 -31.30 4.53 17.65
C GLU A 414 -32.45 4.00 16.79
N LYS A 415 -32.13 3.16 15.79
CA LYS A 415 -33.10 2.65 14.82
C LYS A 415 -33.07 1.13 14.77
N VAL A 416 -34.15 0.50 15.19
CA VAL A 416 -34.30 -0.96 15.16
C VAL A 416 -35.45 -1.34 14.25
N ARG A 417 -35.19 -2.25 13.32
CA ARG A 417 -36.21 -2.79 12.42
C ARG A 417 -36.12 -4.31 12.42
N ILE A 418 -37.24 -4.99 12.67
CA ILE A 418 -37.36 -6.44 12.50
C ILE A 418 -38.46 -6.69 11.47
N THR A 419 -38.16 -7.43 10.39
CA THR A 419 -39.09 -7.74 9.31
C THR A 419 -39.08 -9.21 8.94
N GLY A 420 -40.14 -9.70 8.31
CA GLY A 420 -40.23 -11.07 7.79
C GLY A 420 -41.36 -11.87 8.45
N THR A 421 -41.14 -13.17 8.70
CA THR A 421 -42.20 -14.11 9.11
C THR A 421 -42.37 -14.24 10.63
N LEU A 422 -41.61 -13.50 11.44
CA LEU A 422 -41.78 -13.49 12.90
C LEU A 422 -43.05 -12.70 13.31
N PRO A 423 -43.83 -13.18 14.29
CA PRO A 423 -45.05 -12.49 14.74
C PRO A 423 -44.81 -11.08 15.26
N GLN A 424 -45.78 -10.20 15.04
CA GLN A 424 -45.72 -8.82 15.53
C GLN A 424 -45.77 -8.75 17.07
N CYS A 425 -46.56 -9.61 17.71
CA CYS A 425 -46.65 -9.73 19.16
C CYS A 425 -45.30 -10.07 19.82
N PHE A 426 -44.41 -10.73 19.07
CA PHE A 426 -43.05 -11.06 19.50
C PHE A 426 -42.04 -9.97 19.16
N THR A 427 -42.07 -9.45 17.93
CA THR A 427 -41.07 -8.51 17.42
C THR A 427 -41.26 -7.10 17.97
N ALA A 428 -42.49 -6.63 18.16
CA ALA A 428 -42.76 -5.27 18.65
C ALA A 428 -42.22 -5.01 20.08
N PRO A 429 -42.35 -5.94 21.04
CA PRO A 429 -41.69 -5.79 22.34
C PRO A 429 -40.16 -5.70 22.26
N ILE A 430 -39.52 -6.50 21.41
CA ILE A 430 -38.05 -6.48 21.25
C ILE A 430 -37.60 -5.15 20.62
N ILE A 431 -38.27 -4.70 19.56
CA ILE A 431 -38.00 -3.39 18.93
C ILE A 431 -38.14 -2.28 19.97
N HIS A 432 -39.23 -2.29 20.74
CA HIS A 432 -39.47 -1.31 21.79
C HIS A 432 -38.36 -1.32 22.83
N ASN A 433 -38.02 -2.50 23.37
CA ASN A 433 -37.02 -2.66 24.41
C ASN A 433 -35.62 -2.23 23.96
N MET A 434 -35.24 -2.49 22.71
CA MET A 434 -33.96 -2.03 22.15
C MET A 434 -33.93 -0.51 21.95
N GLY A 435 -35.04 0.07 21.48
CA GLY A 435 -35.18 1.50 21.21
C GLY A 435 -35.38 2.39 22.44
N LEU A 436 -35.46 1.82 23.64
CA LEU A 436 -35.50 2.60 24.88
C LEU A 436 -34.15 3.31 25.09
N SER A 437 -34.17 4.64 25.19
CA SER A 437 -33.01 5.51 25.36
C SER A 437 -32.28 5.35 26.72
N CYS A 438 -32.88 4.65 27.68
CA CYS A 438 -32.28 4.40 29.00
C CYS A 438 -32.77 3.08 29.61
N LEU A 439 -32.01 2.55 30.59
CA LEU A 439 -32.36 1.35 31.36
C LEU A 439 -33.56 1.55 32.31
N SER A 440 -34.03 2.79 32.51
CA SER A 440 -35.14 3.11 33.44
C SER A 440 -36.55 3.01 32.85
N GLY A 441 -36.71 2.93 31.52
CA GLY A 441 -38.01 2.62 30.91
C GLY A 441 -38.55 1.24 31.31
N GLN A 442 -39.87 1.08 31.44
CA GLN A 442 -40.45 -0.24 31.70
C GLN A 442 -40.33 -1.12 30.44
N PRO A 443 -39.63 -2.26 30.50
CA PRO A 443 -39.55 -3.17 29.35
C PRO A 443 -40.94 -3.76 29.09
N LYS A 444 -41.30 -3.90 27.81
CA LYS A 444 -42.51 -4.62 27.41
C LYS A 444 -42.24 -6.12 27.44
N PRO A 445 -43.15 -6.93 28.04
CA PRO A 445 -43.07 -8.37 27.96
C PRO A 445 -43.21 -8.82 26.50
N VAL A 446 -42.58 -9.93 26.18
CA VAL A 446 -42.75 -10.58 24.88
C VAL A 446 -44.03 -11.39 24.93
N GLN A 447 -44.83 -11.33 23.86
CA GLN A 447 -46.06 -12.11 23.76
C GLN A 447 -45.82 -13.35 22.90
N VAL A 448 -46.18 -14.52 23.44
CA VAL A 448 -46.13 -15.82 22.75
C VAL A 448 -47.53 -16.35 22.52
N VAL A 449 -47.73 -17.10 21.44
CA VAL A 449 -49.00 -17.78 21.16
C VAL A 449 -48.90 -19.21 21.65
N ASN A 450 -49.81 -19.61 22.53
CA ASN A 450 -49.85 -20.97 23.06
C ASN A 450 -50.50 -21.97 22.10
N VAL A 451 -50.43 -23.25 22.45
CA VAL A 451 -51.01 -24.37 21.68
C VAL A 451 -52.52 -24.24 21.45
N TRP A 452 -53.21 -23.44 22.27
CA TRP A 452 -54.64 -23.12 22.14
C TRP A 452 -54.92 -21.82 21.37
N GLY A 453 -53.90 -21.19 20.79
CA GLY A 453 -54.03 -19.94 20.04
C GLY A 453 -54.16 -18.68 20.90
N HIS A 454 -54.04 -18.78 22.23
CA HIS A 454 -54.10 -17.62 23.12
C HIS A 454 -52.74 -16.92 23.23
N VAL A 455 -52.78 -15.59 23.27
CA VAL A 455 -51.59 -14.75 23.50
C VAL A 455 -51.29 -14.70 24.99
N VAL A 456 -50.06 -15.05 25.39
CA VAL A 456 -49.59 -15.04 26.78
C VAL A 456 -48.40 -14.09 26.92
N ASP A 457 -48.41 -13.28 27.98
CA ASP A 457 -47.28 -12.40 28.31
C ASP A 457 -46.17 -13.21 29.00
N VAL A 458 -44.97 -13.17 28.43
CA VAL A 458 -43.76 -13.73 29.02
C VAL A 458 -42.97 -12.58 29.64
N HIS A 459 -43.01 -12.52 30.97
CA HIS A 459 -42.26 -11.55 31.76
C HIS A 459 -40.89 -12.10 32.15
N VAL A 460 -39.89 -11.21 32.21
CA VAL A 460 -38.55 -11.56 32.66
C VAL A 460 -38.51 -11.56 34.19
N VAL A 461 -38.29 -12.73 34.79
CA VAL A 461 -37.64 -12.85 36.10
C VAL A 461 -36.25 -13.47 35.86
N GLN A 462 -35.25 -13.07 36.64
CA GLN A 462 -33.88 -13.60 36.50
C GLN A 462 -33.90 -15.14 36.57
N GLY A 463 -33.42 -15.81 35.52
CA GLY A 463 -33.14 -17.26 35.53
C GLY A 463 -34.25 -18.20 35.03
N THR A 464 -35.53 -17.81 35.06
CA THR A 464 -36.64 -18.70 34.65
C THR A 464 -37.80 -17.89 34.04
N ALA A 465 -38.44 -18.44 33.00
CA ALA A 465 -39.61 -17.83 32.36
C ALA A 465 -40.85 -18.08 33.25
N PHE A 466 -41.53 -17.02 33.68
CA PHE A 466 -42.81 -17.13 34.38
C PHE A 466 -43.94 -16.69 33.45
N PHE A 467 -44.99 -17.50 33.39
CA PHE A 467 -46.20 -17.21 32.63
C PHE A 467 -47.15 -16.39 33.51
N ARG A 468 -47.67 -15.29 32.98
CA ARG A 468 -48.76 -14.55 33.62
C ARG A 468 -50.04 -14.79 32.82
N GLN A 469 -50.95 -15.60 33.36
CA GLN A 469 -52.33 -15.58 32.86
C GLN A 469 -52.96 -14.23 33.25
N SER A 470 -53.86 -13.74 32.42
CA SER A 470 -54.52 -12.43 32.46
C SER A 470 -55.37 -12.13 33.71
N ARG A 471 -55.21 -12.92 34.78
CA ARG A 471 -55.75 -12.69 36.13
C ARG A 471 -54.70 -13.06 37.20
N GLY A 472 -53.72 -12.18 37.40
CA GLY A 472 -53.08 -11.95 38.70
C GLY A 472 -52.24 -13.04 39.38
N ILE A 473 -52.11 -14.27 38.86
CA ILE A 473 -51.40 -15.35 39.57
C ILE A 473 -50.18 -15.81 38.75
N LEU A 474 -49.01 -15.82 39.41
CA LEU A 474 -47.77 -16.44 38.92
C LEU A 474 -47.90 -17.96 39.10
N VAL A 475 -47.70 -18.73 38.03
CA VAL A 475 -47.69 -20.20 38.10
C VAL A 475 -46.30 -20.68 37.65
N GLU A 476 -45.63 -21.44 38.54
CA GLU A 476 -44.44 -22.22 38.19
C GLU A 476 -44.81 -23.37 37.27
N SER A 477 -43.96 -23.71 36.29
CA SER A 477 -44.09 -24.96 35.56
C SER A 477 -43.64 -26.12 36.45
N THR A 478 -44.55 -26.69 37.23
CA THR A 478 -44.31 -28.00 37.85
C THR A 478 -44.38 -29.08 36.77
N GLY A 479 -43.23 -29.69 36.50
CA GLY A 479 -43.09 -30.74 35.50
C GLY A 479 -41.82 -31.58 35.70
N MET A 480 -41.69 -32.19 36.88
CA MET A 480 -40.90 -33.40 37.09
C MET A 480 -41.55 -34.18 38.23
N GLU A 481 -42.51 -35.03 37.88
CA GLU A 481 -42.84 -36.16 38.74
C GLU A 481 -41.59 -37.05 38.81
N ARG A 482 -41.00 -37.14 40.00
CA ARG A 482 -40.13 -38.25 40.35
C ARG A 482 -41.00 -39.51 40.36
N ILE A 483 -40.84 -40.35 39.36
CA ILE A 483 -41.19 -41.77 39.48
C ILE A 483 -40.07 -42.38 40.33
N GLU A 484 -40.34 -42.59 41.62
CA GLU A 484 -39.60 -43.55 42.43
C GLU A 484 -39.97 -44.95 41.94
N ILE A 485 -38.97 -45.71 41.50
CA ILE A 485 -39.08 -47.15 41.25
C ILE A 485 -38.67 -47.84 42.55
N ASP A 486 -39.61 -48.52 43.18
CA ASP A 486 -39.40 -49.80 43.87
C ASP A 486 -40.24 -50.86 43.16
#